data_AF-A0A7X9HKW0-F1
#
_entry.id   AF-A0A7X9HKW0-F1
#
_cell.length_a   1.000
_cell.length_b   1.000
_cell.length_c   1.000
_cell.angle_alpha   90.00
_cell.angle_beta   90.00
_cell.angle_gamma   90.00
#
_symmetry.space_group_name_H-M   'P 1'
#
loop_
_entity.id
_entity.type
_entity.pdbx_description
1 polymer ?
#
loop_
_entity_poly.entity_id
_entity_poly.type
_entity_poly.pdbx_seq_one_letter_code
_entity_poly.pdbx_strand_id
1 'polypeptide(L)' 'STGESFTLNQIGLEIINMAKENKSDDDIKKYLVQKYDTDETSLERYYLDFIEMLKQYQLLENGD' A
#
# COMPACT_ATOMS: atom_id res chain seq x y z
N SER A 1 13.67 -13.87 8.02
CA SER A 1 12.22 -14.07 8.17
C SER A 1 11.85 -13.93 9.63
N THR A 2 11.05 -12.92 9.99
CA THR A 2 10.67 -12.65 11.39
C THR A 2 9.69 -13.68 11.96
N GLY A 3 9.16 -14.61 11.14
CA GLY A 3 8.17 -15.59 11.57
C GLY A 3 6.80 -14.98 11.89
N GLU A 4 6.66 -13.67 11.67
CA GLU A 4 5.45 -12.91 11.95
C GLU A 4 4.44 -13.08 10.82
N SER A 5 3.18 -13.21 11.20
CA SER A 5 2.05 -13.25 10.28
C SER A 5 1.25 -11.97 10.44
N PHE A 6 1.00 -11.30 9.32
CA PHE A 6 0.20 -10.07 9.28
C PHE A 6 -1.13 -10.35 8.58
N THR A 7 -2.21 -9.79 9.13
CA THR A 7 -3.52 -9.80 8.48
C THR A 7 -3.76 -8.45 7.85
N LEU A 8 -4.14 -8.44 6.57
CA LEU A 8 -4.47 -7.23 5.84
C LEU A 8 -5.96 -7.22 5.50
N ASN A 9 -6.52 -6.02 5.43
CA ASN A 9 -7.83 -5.84 4.81
C ASN A 9 -7.70 -5.94 3.28
N GLN A 10 -8.84 -5.86 2.58
CA GLN A 10 -8.87 -5.97 1.13
C GLN A 10 -8.03 -4.88 0.43
N ILE A 11 -8.08 -3.64 0.91
CA ILE A 11 -7.33 -2.52 0.31
C ILE A 11 -5.82 -2.75 0.42
N GLY A 12 -5.33 -3.14 1.61
CA GLY A 12 -3.92 -3.45 1.83
C GLY A 12 -3.44 -4.63 0.99
N LEU A 13 -4.28 -5.66 0.81
CA LEU A 13 -3.97 -6.78 -0.07
C LEU A 13 -3.85 -6.32 -1.54
N GLU A 14 -4.72 -5.44 -2.00
CA GLU A 14 -4.68 -4.90 -3.37
C GLU A 14 -3.43 -4.03 -3.59
N ILE A 15 -3.08 -3.16 -2.63
CA ILE A 15 -1.84 -2.38 -2.67
C ILE A 15 -0.62 -3.28 -2.83
N ILE A 16 -0.52 -4.34 -2.01
CA ILE A 16 0.63 -5.26 -2.08
C ILE A 16 0.66 -6.02 -3.42
N ASN A 17 -0.49 -6.48 -3.91
CA ASN A 17 -0.53 -7.20 -5.19
C ASN A 17 -0.10 -6.29 -6.35
N MET A 18 -0.55 -5.04 -6.38
CA MET A 18 -0.14 -4.09 -7.40
C MET A 18 1.34 -3.69 -7.27
N ALA A 19 1.85 -3.53 -6.06
CA ALA A 19 3.27 -3.28 -5.82
C ALA A 19 4.15 -4.44 -6.32
N LYS A 20 3.72 -5.71 -6.11
CA LYS A 20 4.39 -6.90 -6.66
C LYS A 20 4.39 -6.96 -8.18
N GLU A 21 3.43 -6.29 -8.83
CA GLU A 21 3.39 -6.12 -10.29
C GLU A 21 4.24 -4.94 -10.78
N ASN A 22 5.04 -4.32 -9.92
CA ASN A 22 5.84 -3.12 -10.19
C ASN A 22 5.00 -1.92 -10.65
N LYS A 23 3.75 -1.81 -10.19
CA LYS A 23 2.95 -0.59 -10.37
C LYS A 23 3.54 0.54 -9.55
N SER A 24 3.51 1.75 -10.09
CA SER A 24 3.90 2.95 -9.36
C SER A 24 2.88 3.29 -8.27
N ASP A 25 3.33 3.96 -7.21
CA ASP A 25 2.45 4.47 -6.16
C ASP A 25 1.32 5.34 -6.72
N ASP A 26 1.60 6.14 -7.75
CA ASP A 26 0.60 6.96 -8.42
C ASP A 26 -0.45 6.13 -9.17
N ASP A 27 -0.06 5.03 -9.82
CA ASP A 27 -1.01 4.12 -10.47
C ASP A 27 -1.89 3.41 -9.43
N ILE A 28 -1.30 3.02 -8.30
CA ILE A 28 -2.02 2.37 -7.19
C ILE A 28 -3.03 3.35 -6.59
N LYS A 29 -2.62 4.57 -6.26
CA LYS A 29 -3.50 5.62 -5.72
C LYS A 29 -4.66 5.91 -6.68
N LYS A 30 -4.38 6.09 -7.98
CA LYS A 30 -5.43 6.32 -9.00
C LYS A 30 -6.43 5.18 -9.08
N TYR A 31 -5.95 3.94 -9.07
CA TYR A 31 -6.81 2.76 -9.08
C TYR A 31 -7.74 2.72 -7.84
N LEU A 32 -7.20 3.01 -6.65
CA LEU A 32 -7.98 3.00 -5.41
C LEU A 32 -9.03 4.12 -5.38
N VAL A 33 -8.70 5.34 -5.81
CA VAL A 33 -9.68 6.44 -5.94
C VAL A 33 -10.84 6.02 -6.84
N GLN A 34 -10.53 5.47 -8.01
CA GLN A 34 -11.54 5.08 -8.98
C GLN A 34 -12.41 3.90 -8.50
N LYS A 35 -11.80 2.91 -7.83
CA LYS A 35 -12.51 1.71 -7.39
C LYS A 35 -13.40 1.94 -6.18
N TYR A 36 -12.94 2.76 -5.24
CA TYR A 36 -13.60 2.97 -3.95
C TYR A 36 -14.37 4.29 -3.85
N ASP A 37 -14.39 5.10 -4.91
CA ASP A 37 -15.06 6.41 -4.98
C ASP A 37 -14.70 7.28 -3.75
N THR A 38 -13.39 7.41 -3.51
CA THR A 38 -12.83 8.10 -2.35
C THR A 38 -12.04 9.34 -2.78
N ASP A 39 -11.87 10.30 -1.87
CA ASP A 39 -11.16 11.53 -2.20
C ASP A 39 -9.63 11.32 -2.22
N GLU A 40 -8.97 11.95 -3.19
CA GLU A 40 -7.52 11.83 -3.41
C GLU A 40 -6.70 12.26 -2.19
N THR A 41 -7.14 13.30 -1.47
CA THR A 41 -6.38 13.88 -0.37
C THR A 41 -6.33 12.95 0.85
N SER A 42 -7.48 12.38 1.21
CA SER A 42 -7.56 11.40 2.30
C SER A 42 -6.84 10.12 1.92
N LEU A 43 -7.03 9.63 0.69
CA LEU A 43 -6.35 8.42 0.23
C LEU A 43 -4.84 8.58 0.27
N GLU A 44 -4.30 9.72 -0.19
CA GLU A 44 -2.87 9.96 -0.20
C GLU A 44 -2.27 9.88 1.20
N ARG A 45 -2.94 10.48 2.20
CA ARG A 45 -2.52 10.39 3.59
C ARG A 45 -2.54 8.94 4.10
N TYR A 46 -3.66 8.23 3.92
CA TYR A 46 -3.79 6.85 4.38
C TYR A 46 -2.82 5.90 3.67
N TYR A 47 -2.54 6.14 2.40
CA TYR A 47 -1.57 5.37 1.63
C TYR A 47 -0.16 5.58 2.17
N LEU A 48 0.26 6.83 2.40
CA LEU A 48 1.57 7.13 2.99
C LEU A 48 1.72 6.48 4.37
N ASP A 49 0.73 6.61 5.25
CA ASP A 49 0.73 5.98 6.58
C ASP A 49 0.87 4.44 6.46
N PHE A 50 0.19 3.83 5.49
CA PHE A 50 0.28 2.39 5.24
C PHE A 50 1.67 1.97 4.73
N ILE A 51 2.26 2.73 3.82
CA ILE A 51 3.62 2.45 3.32
C ILE A 51 4.66 2.61 4.43
N GLU A 52 4.54 3.64 5.27
CA GLU A 52 5.40 3.82 6.44
C GLU A 52 5.28 2.65 7.42
N MET A 53 4.06 2.18 7.68
CA MET A 53 3.81 0.99 8.50
C MET A 53 4.52 -0.25 7.92
N LEU A 54 4.41 -0.48 6.61
CA LEU A 54 5.09 -1.60 5.95
C LEU A 54 6.62 -1.52 6.07
N LYS A 55 7.19 -0.31 5.95
CA LYS A 55 8.64 -0.08 6.14
C LYS A 55 9.07 -0.36 7.58
N GLN A 56 8.29 0.07 8.57
CA GLN A 56 8.57 -0.19 9.99
C GLN A 56 8.60 -1.69 10.30
N TYR A 57 7.72 -2.47 9.68
CA TYR A 57 7.72 -3.94 9.80
C TYR A 57 8.72 -4.64 8.87
N GLN A 58 9.57 -3.90 8.15
CA GLN A 58 10.52 -4.44 7.17
C GLN A 58 9.86 -5.32 6.09
N LEU A 59 8.60 -5.02 5.76
CA LEU A 59 7.80 -5.71 4.73
C LEU A 59 7.97 -5.09 3.34
N LEU A 60 8.53 -3.88 3.28
CA LEU A 60 9.02 -3.25 2.07
C LEU A 60 10.52 -3.01 2.23
N GLU A 61 11.31 -3.37 1.23
CA GLU A 61 12.70 -2.92 1.15
C GLU A 61 12.69 -1.40 0.98
N ASN A 62 13.50 -0.71 1.78
CA ASN A 62 13.84 0.67 1.48
C ASN A 62 14.63 0.62 0.17
N GLY A 63 14.06 1.14 -0.91
CA GLY A 63 14.82 1.32 -2.14
C GLY A 63 16.01 2.23 -1.83
N ASP A 64 17.23 1.67 -1.92
CA ASP A 64 18.49 2.43 -1.92
C ASP A 64 18.63 3.24 -3.22
#